data_AF-A0A571BDU2-F1
#
_entry.id   AF-A0A571BDU2-F1
#
_cell.length_a   1.000
_cell.length_b   1.000
_cell.length_c   1.000
_cell.angle_alpha   90.00
_cell.angle_beta   90.00
_cell.angle_gamma   90.00
#
_symmetry.space_group_name_H-M   'P 1'
#
loop_
_entity.id
_entity.type
_entity.pdbx_description
1 polymer ?
#
loop_
_entity_poly.entity_id
_entity_poly.type
_entity_poly.pdbx_seq_one_letter_code
_entity_poly.pdbx_strand_id
1 'polypeptide(L)'
;MAAAVEPEVEDPLWSFVRVLEKRDGTVLRLQQYGSGGVGCVVWDAAIVLSKYLETPGFSGDGAHALSRRSVLELGSGTGAVGLMAATLGCYSH
;
A
#
# COMPACT_ATOMS: atom_id res chain seq x y z
N MET A 1 -28.72 -21.26 -25.90
CA MET A 1 -27.26 -21.34 -25.78
C MET A 1 -26.81 -20.10 -25.04
N ALA A 2 -26.29 -20.26 -23.82
CA ALA A 2 -25.71 -19.13 -23.10
C ALA A 2 -24.43 -18.72 -23.82
N ALA A 3 -24.33 -17.45 -24.21
CA ALA A 3 -23.09 -16.91 -24.74
C ALA A 3 -22.02 -17.06 -23.67
N ALA A 4 -20.92 -17.72 -24.01
CA ALA A 4 -19.73 -17.73 -23.17
C ALA A 4 -19.30 -16.27 -23.03
N VAL A 5 -19.25 -15.79 -21.79
CA VAL A 5 -18.62 -14.52 -21.47
C VAL A 5 -17.14 -14.73 -21.77
N GLU A 6 -16.67 -14.14 -22.88
CA GLU A 6 -15.25 -14.04 -23.20
C GLU A 6 -14.52 -13.47 -21.97
N PRO A 7 -13.35 -14.03 -21.58
CA PRO A 7 -12.60 -13.47 -20.45
C PRO A 7 -12.26 -12.03 -20.79
N GLU A 8 -12.74 -11.10 -19.96
CA GLU A 8 -12.36 -9.70 -19.99
C GLU A 8 -10.83 -9.64 -20.07
N VAL A 9 -10.30 -8.94 -21.07
CA VAL A 9 -8.86 -8.72 -21.23
C VAL A 9 -8.32 -8.26 -19.87
N GLU A 10 -7.46 -9.08 -19.27
CA GLU A 10 -6.79 -8.77 -18.00
C GLU A 10 -6.25 -7.35 -18.10
N ASP A 11 -6.65 -6.45 -17.18
CA ASP A 11 -6.21 -5.06 -17.20
C ASP A 11 -4.69 -5.04 -17.38
N PRO A 12 -4.16 -4.53 -18.52
CA PRO A 12 -2.73 -4.63 -18.83
C PRO A 12 -1.87 -3.93 -17.77
N LEU A 13 -2.47 -3.02 -17.00
CA LEU A 13 -1.81 -2.32 -15.90
C LEU A 13 -1.73 -3.13 -14.61
N TRP A 14 -2.39 -4.29 -14.53
CA TRP A 14 -2.33 -5.20 -13.39
C TRP A 14 -0.90 -5.70 -13.13
N SER A 15 -0.13 -5.91 -14.19
CA SER A 15 1.29 -6.33 -14.11
C SER A 15 2.19 -5.31 -13.41
N PHE A 16 1.76 -4.05 -13.28
CA PHE A 16 2.49 -2.97 -12.60
C PHE A 16 2.00 -2.73 -11.16
N VAL A 17 1.10 -3.57 -10.63
CA VAL A 17 0.65 -3.47 -9.25
C VAL A 17 1.64 -4.20 -8.33
N ARG A 18 2.27 -3.47 -7.41
CA ARG A 18 2.99 -4.09 -6.29
C ARG A 18 2.02 -4.49 -5.21
N VAL A 19 2.06 -5.76 -4.82
CA VAL A 19 1.37 -6.26 -3.64
C VAL A 19 2.31 -6.17 -2.43
N LEU A 20 1.82 -5.56 -1.35
CA LEU A 20 2.47 -5.53 -0.04
C LEU A 20 1.50 -6.14 0.98
N GLU A 21 1.79 -7.36 1.42
CA GLU A 21 1.03 -8.01 2.49
C GLU A 21 1.21 -7.26 3.82
N LYS A 22 0.18 -7.23 4.65
CA LYS A 22 0.18 -6.69 6.02
C LYS A 22 0.28 -7.83 7.04
N ARG A 23 0.60 -7.51 8.28
CA ARG A 23 0.73 -8.49 9.36
C ARG A 23 -0.58 -9.24 9.66
N ASP A 24 -1.72 -8.64 9.38
CA ASP A 24 -3.05 -9.24 9.54
C ASP A 24 -3.48 -10.13 8.35
N GLY A 25 -2.61 -10.33 7.36
CA GLY A 25 -2.87 -11.12 6.15
C GLY A 25 -3.65 -10.37 5.06
N THR A 26 -4.06 -9.12 5.29
CA THR A 26 -4.64 -8.28 4.22
C THR A 26 -3.54 -7.69 3.35
N VAL A 27 -3.89 -7.14 2.18
CA VAL A 27 -2.89 -6.66 1.20
C VAL A 27 -3.13 -5.21 0.79
N LEU A 28 -2.03 -4.45 0.70
CA LEU A 28 -1.98 -3.18 -0.03
C LEU A 28 -1.60 -3.46 -1.48
N ARG A 29 -2.34 -2.85 -2.41
CA ARG A 29 -2.09 -2.93 -3.85
C ARG A 29 -1.70 -1.53 -4.33
N LEU A 30 -0.46 -1.39 -4.78
CA LEU A 30 0.17 -0.12 -5.11
C LEU A 30 0.41 -0.08 -6.62
N GLN A 31 -0.35 0.74 -7.34
CA GLN A 31 -0.17 0.91 -8.78
C GLN A 31 1.12 1.70 -9.05
N GLN A 32 2.05 1.10 -9.79
CA GLN A 32 3.35 1.72 -10.12
C GLN A 32 3.35 2.43 -11.47
N TYR A 33 2.29 2.27 -12.27
CA TYR A 33 2.18 2.87 -13.60
C TYR A 33 0.88 3.67 -13.76
N GLY A 34 1.01 4.95 -14.13
CA GLY A 34 -0.11 5.88 -14.27
C GLY A 34 -0.11 6.63 -15.61
N SER A 35 -1.19 7.39 -15.86
CA SER A 35 -1.32 8.21 -17.07
C SER A 35 -0.21 9.27 -17.15
N GLY A 36 0.49 9.31 -18.29
CA GLY A 36 1.62 10.23 -18.53
C GLY A 36 3.02 9.60 -18.41
N GLY A 37 3.13 8.30 -18.11
CA GLY A 37 4.39 7.55 -18.18
C GLY A 37 5.37 7.81 -17.03
N VAL A 38 4.98 8.59 -16.03
CA VAL A 38 5.76 8.79 -14.81
C VAL A 38 5.45 7.63 -13.86
N GLY A 39 6.18 6.54 -14.00
CA GLY A 39 6.10 5.42 -13.06
C GLY A 39 6.78 5.78 -11.75
N CYS A 40 6.10 5.60 -10.62
CA CYS A 40 6.74 5.58 -9.30
C CYS A 40 6.85 4.13 -8.86
N VAL A 41 8.06 3.66 -8.59
CA VAL A 41 8.25 2.30 -8.07
C VAL A 41 8.10 2.25 -6.57
N VAL A 42 7.63 1.11 -6.06
CA VAL A 42 7.74 0.83 -4.63
C VAL A 42 9.20 0.46 -4.33
N TRP A 43 9.94 1.41 -3.79
CA TRP A 43 11.32 1.23 -3.38
C TRP A 43 11.45 0.30 -2.17
N ASP A 44 12.56 -0.43 -2.07
CA ASP A 44 12.80 -1.36 -0.96
C ASP A 44 12.76 -0.66 0.40
N ALA A 45 13.24 0.59 0.49
CA ALA A 45 13.16 1.40 1.70
C ALA A 45 11.71 1.63 2.16
N ALA A 46 10.77 1.82 1.23
CA ALA A 46 9.36 1.96 1.54
C ALA A 46 8.78 0.65 2.11
N ILE A 47 9.20 -0.51 1.58
CA ILE A 47 8.78 -1.82 2.09
C ILE A 47 9.32 -2.04 3.50
N VAL A 48 10.61 -1.79 3.71
CA VAL A 48 11.26 -1.92 5.02
C VAL A 48 10.56 -1.04 6.05
N LEU A 49 10.29 0.22 5.73
CA LEU A 49 9.61 1.14 6.64
C LEU A 49 8.16 0.71 6.89
N SER A 50 7.39 0.37 5.86
CA SER A 50 6.02 -0.13 6.02
C SER A 50 5.97 -1.35 6.94
N LYS A 51 6.92 -2.29 6.80
CA LYS A 51 7.01 -3.46 7.68
C LYS A 51 7.48 -3.12 9.10
N TYR A 52 8.38 -2.16 9.24
CA TYR A 52 8.80 -1.67 10.55
C TYR A 52 7.64 -1.09 11.35
N LEU A 53 6.73 -0.35 10.72
CA LEU A 53 5.55 0.23 11.37
C LEU A 53 4.62 -0.85 11.98
N GLU A 54 4.64 -2.08 11.46
CA GLU A 54 3.83 -3.20 11.96
C GLU A 54 4.53 -4.02 13.08
N THR A 55 5.78 -3.69 13.42
CA THR A 55 6.55 -4.44 14.41
C THR A 55 6.01 -4.21 15.82
N PRO A 56 5.99 -5.24 16.70
CA PRO A 56 5.52 -5.08 18.08
C PRO A 56 6.21 -3.93 18.83
N GLY A 57 7.52 -3.77 18.62
CA GLY A 57 8.31 -2.73 19.27
C GLY A 57 7.91 -1.30 18.87
N PHE A 58 7.40 -1.11 17.64
CA PHE A 58 6.90 0.19 17.19
C PHE A 58 5.41 0.37 17.52
N SER A 59 4.60 -0.68 17.34
CA SER A 59 3.16 -0.62 17.57
C SER A 59 2.79 -0.29 19.02
N GLY A 60 3.61 -0.74 19.99
CA GLY A 60 3.37 -0.55 21.42
C GLY A 60 2.32 -1.49 22.00
N ASP A 61 2.06 -1.34 23.30
CA ASP A 61 1.05 -2.14 24.01
C ASP A 61 -0.36 -1.51 23.85
N GLY A 62 -1.32 -2.30 23.37
CA GLY A 62 -2.71 -1.88 23.19
C GLY A 62 -2.99 -1.25 21.83
N ALA A 63 -3.46 0.00 21.79
CA ALA A 63 -3.76 0.69 20.54
C ALA A 63 -2.45 1.03 19.81
N HIS A 64 -2.44 0.86 18.48
CA HIS A 64 -1.26 1.13 17.65
C HIS A 64 -0.71 2.54 17.87
N ALA A 65 0.62 2.71 17.92
CA ALA A 65 1.28 4.00 18.18
C ALA A 65 0.84 5.15 17.23
N LEU A 66 0.46 4.80 16.00
CA LEU A 66 -0.04 5.75 14.99
C LEU A 66 -1.54 6.03 15.07
N SER A 67 -2.29 5.31 15.92
CA SER A 67 -3.73 5.49 16.04
C SER A 67 -4.08 6.92 16.45
N ARG A 68 -4.93 7.57 15.64
CA ARG A 68 -5.38 8.96 15.80
C ARG A 68 -4.25 9.99 15.81
N ARG A 69 -3.12 9.66 15.18
CA ARG A 69 -2.00 10.60 14.97
C ARG A 69 -2.05 11.18 13.56
N SER A 70 -1.65 12.44 13.42
CA SER A 70 -1.44 13.05 12.10
C SER A 70 -0.07 12.63 11.56
N VAL A 71 -0.03 12.14 10.33
CA VAL A 71 1.19 11.72 9.64
C VAL A 71 1.32 12.47 8.33
N LEU A 72 2.53 12.95 8.04
CA LEU A 72 2.91 13.56 6.77
C LEU A 72 4.03 12.72 6.14
N GLU A 73 3.81 12.21 4.93
CA GLU A 73 4.81 11.47 4.15
C GLU A 73 5.40 12.39 3.07
N LEU A 74 6.68 12.74 3.18
CA LEU A 74 7.38 13.53 2.17
C LEU A 74 7.99 12.60 1.11
N GLY A 75 7.76 12.91 -0.17
CA GLY A 75 8.26 12.09 -1.27
C GLY A 75 7.57 10.71 -1.33
N SER A 76 6.25 10.69 -1.18
CA SER A 76 5.46 9.47 -1.01
C SER A 76 5.54 8.48 -2.18
N GLY A 77 5.87 8.94 -3.39
CA GLY A 77 5.93 8.07 -4.57
C GLY A 77 4.60 7.38 -4.82
N THR A 78 4.53 6.07 -4.60
CA THR A 78 3.27 5.30 -4.68
C THR A 78 2.37 5.46 -3.44
N GLY A 79 2.82 6.17 -2.39
CA GLY A 79 2.14 6.29 -1.10
C GLY A 79 2.26 5.07 -0.20
N ALA A 80 3.24 4.18 -0.44
CA ALA A 80 3.31 2.87 0.23
C ALA A 80 3.36 2.97 1.76
N VAL A 81 4.10 3.93 2.31
CA VAL A 81 4.28 4.07 3.76
C VAL A 81 3.12 4.83 4.38
N GLY A 82 2.67 5.92 3.75
CA GLY A 82 1.50 6.67 4.21
C GLY A 82 0.22 5.83 4.22
N LEU A 83 0.01 5.01 3.19
CA LEU A 83 -1.11 4.06 3.14
C LEU A 83 -1.00 3.00 4.23
N MET A 84 0.20 2.45 4.48
CA MET A 84 0.42 1.54 5.62
C MET A 84 0.05 2.23 6.94
N ALA A 85 0.56 3.43 7.19
CA ALA A 85 0.25 4.21 8.38
C ALA A 85 -1.25 4.47 8.54
N ALA A 86 -1.96 4.78 7.45
CA ALA A 86 -3.40 4.98 7.45
C ALA A 86 -4.15 3.70 7.83
N THR A 87 -3.72 2.52 7.34
CA THR A 87 -4.31 1.24 7.75
C THR A 87 -4.09 0.91 9.23
N LEU A 88 -3.09 1.53 9.85
CA LEU A 88 -2.77 1.42 11.27
C LEU A 88 -3.49 2.48 12.14
N GLY A 89 -4.42 3.23 11.54
CA GLY A 89 -5.33 4.13 12.24
C GLY A 89 -4.89 5.59 12.34
N CYS A 90 -3.88 6.01 11.56
CA CYS A 90 -3.48 7.42 11.52
C CYS A 90 -4.44 8.27 10.66
N TYR A 91 -4.43 9.59 10.88
CA TYR A 91 -4.96 10.56 9.94
C TYR A 91 -3.86 10.89 8.94
N SER A 92 -4.06 10.52 7.67
CA SER A 92 -3.14 10.84 6.58
C SER A 92 -3.62 12.12 5.89
N HIS A 93 -2.70 13.09 5.73
CA HIS A 93 -2.91 14.31 4.94
C HIS A 93 -2.01 14.30 3.71
#